data_AF-A0A7C8YR95-F1
#
_entry.id   AF-A0A7C8YR95-F1
#
_cell.length_a   1.000
_cell.length_b   1.000
_cell.length_c   1.000
_cell.angle_alpha   90.00
_cell.angle_beta   90.00
_cell.angle_gamma   90.00
#
_symmetry.space_group_name_H-M   'P 1'
#
loop_
_entity.id
_entity.type
_entity.pdbx_description
1 polymer ?
#
loop_
_entity_poly.entity_id
_entity_poly.type
_entity_poly.pdbx_seq_one_letter_code
_entity_poly.pdbx_strand_id
1 'polypeptide(L)'
;PVTDSCPSSTPQPPTWKRKFDSPIVEAAVEDFVDKIIQDFITDLWYSGITSDKEAPELMRAIILDALGEAAERVKEVNLVDLLTRDLVDLIGDHLELYRRTQASIGVDVLVTLSSEERDEQLKQQLLASNDLHPALVSAETEHKVLQRLMAGLLGLVLKPSEAQCPLVRCIAREFITCLIIRPIMNLVTPAYINELMEFVLLHIKDFLTG
;
A
#
# COMPACT_ATOMS: atom_id res chain seq x y z
N PRO A 1 -40.56 -38.08 -1.38
CA PRO A 1 -40.66 -36.60 -1.44
C PRO A 1 -40.03 -35.98 -0.18
N VAL A 2 -38.73 -35.67 -0.28
CA VAL A 2 -37.99 -34.94 0.75
C VAL A 2 -38.00 -33.48 0.32
N THR A 3 -38.68 -32.63 1.08
CA THR A 3 -38.69 -31.19 0.89
C THR A 3 -37.40 -30.62 1.46
N ASP A 4 -36.41 -30.39 0.60
CA ASP A 4 -35.24 -29.56 0.90
C ASP A 4 -35.69 -28.11 1.02
N SER A 5 -35.76 -27.65 2.27
CA SER A 5 -36.08 -26.26 2.60
C SER A 5 -34.79 -25.46 2.55
N CYS A 6 -34.56 -24.74 1.46
CA CYS A 6 -33.47 -23.76 1.36
C CYS A 6 -33.72 -22.64 2.37
N PRO A 7 -32.80 -22.33 3.30
CA PRO A 7 -32.96 -21.17 4.16
C PRO A 7 -32.81 -19.93 3.29
N SER A 8 -33.91 -19.19 3.12
CA SER A 8 -33.91 -17.86 2.53
C SER A 8 -33.09 -16.91 3.41
N SER A 9 -31.77 -16.88 3.22
CA SER A 9 -30.92 -15.85 3.80
C SER A 9 -31.15 -14.57 3.01
N THR A 10 -31.89 -13.64 3.58
CA THR A 10 -31.85 -12.24 3.14
C THR A 10 -30.36 -11.83 3.12
N PRO A 11 -29.82 -11.29 2.02
CA PRO A 11 -28.41 -10.90 2.00
C PRO A 11 -28.22 -9.84 3.06
N GLN A 12 -27.50 -10.18 4.14
CA GLN A 12 -27.13 -9.19 5.14
C GLN A 12 -26.32 -8.10 4.45
N PRO A 13 -26.57 -6.81 4.74
CA PRO A 13 -25.80 -5.74 4.16
C PRO A 13 -24.31 -6.01 4.45
N PRO A 14 -23.45 -5.88 3.45
CA PRO A 14 -22.06 -6.28 3.59
C PRO A 14 -21.43 -5.50 4.75
N THR A 15 -20.83 -6.24 5.68
CA THR A 15 -20.33 -5.73 6.98
C THR A 15 -19.31 -4.61 6.83
N TRP A 16 -18.59 -4.58 5.71
CA TRP A 16 -17.54 -3.62 5.43
C TRP A 16 -18.05 -2.18 5.22
N LYS A 17 -19.27 -1.96 4.70
CA LYS A 17 -19.76 -0.61 4.36
C LYS A 17 -19.77 0.32 5.58
N ARG A 18 -20.28 -0.22 6.69
CA ARG A 18 -20.37 0.51 7.96
C ARG A 18 -19.01 0.90 8.56
N LYS A 19 -17.89 0.41 8.00
CA LYS A 19 -16.56 0.68 8.53
C LYS A 19 -15.91 1.95 7.98
N PHE A 20 -16.50 2.63 6.99
CA PHE A 20 -15.92 3.83 6.37
C PHE A 20 -16.55 5.16 6.84
N ASP A 21 -17.73 5.14 7.46
CA ASP A 21 -18.49 6.32 7.94
C ASP A 21 -18.73 7.42 6.88
N SER A 22 -18.57 7.14 5.59
CA SER A 22 -18.73 8.10 4.50
C SER A 22 -19.21 7.44 3.21
N PRO A 23 -20.39 7.82 2.67
CA PRO A 23 -20.95 7.17 1.48
C PRO A 23 -20.12 7.43 0.21
N ILE A 24 -19.43 8.57 0.14
CA ILE A 24 -18.53 8.90 -0.98
C ILE A 24 -17.33 7.96 -0.96
N VAL A 25 -16.76 7.70 0.22
CA VAL A 25 -15.62 6.78 0.37
C VAL A 25 -16.05 5.34 0.12
N GLU A 26 -17.21 4.92 0.62
CA GLU A 26 -17.77 3.59 0.35
C GLU A 26 -17.94 3.35 -1.16
N ALA A 27 -18.48 4.32 -1.90
CA ALA A 27 -18.65 4.22 -3.35
C ALA A 27 -17.31 4.17 -4.11
N ALA A 28 -16.33 4.97 -3.68
CA ALA A 28 -14.99 4.96 -4.29
C ALA A 28 -14.26 3.63 -4.04
N VAL A 29 -14.42 3.04 -2.84
CA VAL A 29 -13.86 1.72 -2.51
C VAL A 29 -14.52 0.62 -3.34
N GLU A 30 -15.85 0.66 -3.52
CA GLU A 30 -16.56 -0.26 -4.41
C GLU A 30 -16.02 -0.19 -5.84
N ASP A 31 -15.98 0.99 -6.44
CA ASP A 31 -15.48 1.19 -7.80
C ASP A 31 -14.02 0.76 -7.96
N PHE A 32 -13.19 1.01 -6.94
CA PHE A 32 -11.80 0.57 -6.93
C PHE A 32 -11.67 -0.96 -6.91
N VAL A 33 -12.41 -1.65 -6.03
CA VAL A 33 -12.37 -3.11 -5.96
C VAL A 33 -12.97 -3.73 -7.23
N ASP A 34 -14.03 -3.16 -7.78
CA ASP A 34 -14.63 -3.62 -9.04
C ASP A 34 -13.60 -3.57 -10.18
N LYS A 35 -12.81 -2.49 -10.27
CA LYS A 35 -11.69 -2.41 -11.22
C LYS A 35 -10.59 -3.44 -10.95
N ILE A 36 -10.25 -3.70 -9.68
CA ILE A 36 -9.28 -4.75 -9.35
C ILE A 36 -9.74 -6.12 -9.86
N ILE A 37 -10.99 -6.47 -9.56
CA ILE A 37 -11.58 -7.77 -9.94
C ILE A 37 -11.74 -7.88 -11.46
N GLN A 38 -12.15 -6.80 -12.11
CA GLN A 38 -12.27 -6.78 -13.56
C GLN A 38 -10.90 -6.92 -14.23
N ASP A 39 -10.00 -5.96 -14.00
CA ASP A 39 -8.78 -5.83 -14.78
C ASP A 39 -7.76 -6.93 -14.45
N PHE A 40 -7.58 -7.27 -13.17
CA PHE A 40 -6.48 -8.14 -12.74
C PHE A 40 -6.88 -9.57 -12.41
N ILE A 41 -8.17 -9.86 -12.23
CA ILE A 41 -8.67 -11.22 -12.00
C ILE A 41 -9.38 -11.74 -13.24
N THR A 42 -10.48 -11.08 -13.63
CA THR A 42 -11.40 -11.57 -14.66
C THR A 42 -10.77 -11.48 -16.05
N ASP A 43 -10.34 -10.30 -16.44
CA ASP A 43 -9.86 -10.00 -17.79
C ASP A 43 -8.43 -10.52 -18.01
N LEU A 44 -7.58 -10.45 -16.97
CA LEU A 44 -6.18 -10.85 -17.06
C LEU A 44 -6.00 -12.36 -17.24
N TRP A 45 -6.76 -13.20 -16.54
CA TRP A 45 -6.50 -14.65 -16.56
C TRP A 45 -7.72 -15.55 -16.26
N TYR A 46 -8.63 -15.18 -15.35
CA TYR A 46 -9.64 -16.12 -14.84
C TYR A 46 -10.64 -16.55 -15.92
N SER A 47 -11.15 -15.59 -16.72
CA SER A 47 -12.09 -15.86 -17.81
C SER A 47 -11.50 -16.73 -18.94
N GLY A 48 -10.17 -16.74 -19.09
CA GLY A 48 -9.45 -17.60 -20.02
C GLY A 48 -9.36 -19.05 -19.55
N ILE A 49 -9.57 -19.33 -18.26
CA ILE A 49 -9.49 -20.67 -17.67
C ILE A 49 -10.88 -21.27 -17.45
N THR A 50 -11.84 -20.46 -16.99
CA THR A 50 -13.19 -20.91 -16.63
C THR A 50 -14.23 -19.83 -16.87
N SER A 51 -15.47 -20.25 -17.14
CA SER A 51 -16.65 -19.36 -17.22
C SER A 51 -17.32 -19.12 -15.87
N ASP A 52 -16.78 -19.70 -14.79
CA ASP A 52 -17.26 -19.48 -13.43
C ASP A 52 -17.19 -17.98 -13.06
N LYS A 53 -18.13 -17.54 -12.22
CA LYS A 53 -18.14 -16.19 -11.64
C LYS A 53 -18.17 -16.20 -10.11
N GLU A 54 -18.31 -17.37 -9.49
CA GLU A 54 -18.39 -17.48 -8.04
C GLU A 54 -17.06 -17.11 -7.38
N ALA A 55 -15.93 -17.61 -7.88
CA ALA A 55 -14.63 -17.30 -7.26
C ALA A 55 -14.26 -15.80 -7.32
N PRO A 56 -14.42 -15.08 -8.45
CA PRO A 56 -14.20 -13.63 -8.50
C PRO A 56 -15.08 -12.86 -7.52
N GLU A 57 -16.35 -13.23 -7.36
CA GLU A 57 -17.26 -12.60 -6.39
C GLU A 57 -16.85 -12.89 -4.93
N LEU A 58 -16.35 -14.10 -4.64
CA LEU A 58 -15.79 -14.42 -3.33
C LEU A 58 -14.51 -13.61 -3.06
N MET A 59 -13.62 -13.48 -4.05
CA MET A 59 -12.42 -12.63 -3.93
C MET A 59 -12.80 -11.17 -3.69
N ARG A 60 -13.80 -10.66 -4.41
CA ARG A 60 -14.36 -9.32 -4.22
C ARG A 60 -14.80 -9.10 -2.77
N ALA A 61 -15.58 -10.03 -2.22
CA ALA A 61 -16.06 -9.96 -0.84
C ALA A 61 -14.90 -9.96 0.17
N ILE A 62 -13.88 -10.79 -0.04
CA ILE A 62 -12.69 -10.84 0.82
C ILE A 62 -11.92 -9.51 0.78
N ILE A 63 -11.70 -8.93 -0.41
CA ILE A 63 -10.99 -7.65 -0.55
C ILE A 63 -11.75 -6.52 0.14
N LEU A 64 -13.08 -6.44 -0.02
CA LEU A 64 -13.88 -5.41 0.62
C LEU A 64 -13.88 -5.53 2.16
N ASP A 65 -14.01 -6.75 2.68
CA ASP A 65 -13.93 -7.00 4.12
C ASP A 65 -12.55 -6.64 4.66
N ALA A 66 -11.50 -7.02 3.93
CA ALA A 66 -10.12 -6.67 4.22
C ALA A 66 -9.88 -5.14 4.29
N LEU A 67 -10.38 -4.40 3.31
CA LEU A 67 -10.28 -2.94 3.30
C LEU A 67 -11.09 -2.30 4.44
N GLY A 68 -12.26 -2.87 4.77
CA GLY A 68 -13.05 -2.43 5.91
C GLY A 68 -12.32 -2.64 7.25
N GLU A 69 -11.73 -3.81 7.45
CA GLU A 69 -10.88 -4.11 8.62
C GLU A 69 -9.68 -3.17 8.74
N ALA A 70 -9.05 -2.83 7.61
CA ALA A 70 -7.97 -1.84 7.57
C ALA A 70 -8.49 -0.43 7.93
N ALA A 71 -9.64 -0.02 7.38
CA ALA A 71 -10.23 1.29 7.64
C ALA A 71 -10.58 1.48 9.13
N GLU A 72 -11.11 0.45 9.79
CA GLU A 72 -11.41 0.49 11.21
C GLU A 72 -10.14 0.69 12.06
N ARG A 73 -9.06 -0.03 11.75
CA ARG A 73 -7.75 0.14 12.42
C ARG A 73 -7.15 1.51 12.18
N VAL A 74 -7.29 2.07 10.96
CA VAL A 74 -6.78 3.41 10.65
C VAL A 74 -7.46 4.48 11.49
N LYS A 75 -8.74 4.30 11.86
CA LYS A 75 -9.45 5.23 12.75
C LYS A 75 -8.92 5.23 14.19
N GLU A 76 -8.30 4.13 14.62
CA GLU A 76 -7.67 4.03 15.94
C GLU A 76 -6.30 4.71 16.01
N VAL A 77 -5.74 5.10 14.86
CA VAL A 77 -4.43 5.76 14.79
C VAL A 77 -4.56 7.20 15.28
N ASN A 78 -3.75 7.56 16.29
CA ASN A 78 -3.59 8.94 16.71
C ASN A 78 -2.81 9.73 15.63
N LEU A 79 -3.56 10.37 14.73
CA LEU A 79 -3.00 11.12 13.61
C LEU A 79 -2.12 12.29 14.08
N VAL A 80 -2.41 12.90 15.23
CA VAL A 80 -1.60 14.00 15.78
C VAL A 80 -0.22 13.49 16.14
N ASP A 81 -0.14 12.40 16.90
CA ASP A 81 1.14 11.78 17.28
C ASP A 81 1.91 11.30 16.04
N LEU A 82 1.21 10.64 15.11
CA LEU A 82 1.81 10.13 13.88
C LEU A 82 2.46 11.26 13.06
N LEU A 83 1.77 12.39 12.87
CA LEU A 83 2.25 13.48 12.02
C LEU A 83 3.25 14.40 12.72
N THR A 84 3.07 14.66 14.02
CA THR A 84 3.85 15.68 14.74
C THR A 84 5.06 15.13 15.47
N ARG A 85 5.03 13.84 15.85
CA ARG A 85 6.14 13.17 16.52
C ARG A 85 6.76 12.13 15.60
N ASP A 86 6.01 11.07 15.27
CA ASP A 86 6.61 9.88 14.67
C ASP A 86 7.19 10.16 13.26
N LEU A 87 6.47 10.93 12.43
CA LEU A 87 6.95 11.36 11.11
C LEU A 87 8.12 12.34 11.21
N VAL A 88 8.07 13.26 12.17
CA VAL A 88 9.13 14.27 12.37
C VAL A 88 10.42 13.59 12.83
N ASP A 89 10.32 12.64 13.76
CA ASP A 89 11.44 11.83 14.24
C ASP A 89 12.04 11.02 13.09
N LEU A 90 11.20 10.37 12.26
CA LEU A 90 11.65 9.63 11.09
C LEU A 90 12.42 10.53 10.10
N ILE A 91 11.89 11.71 9.78
CA ILE A 91 12.58 12.68 8.91
C ILE A 91 13.90 13.13 9.56
N GLY A 92 13.90 13.37 10.87
CA GLY A 92 15.09 13.72 11.64
C GLY A 92 16.19 12.65 11.54
N ASP A 93 15.83 11.38 11.69
CA ASP A 93 16.75 10.25 11.55
C ASP A 93 17.33 10.18 10.13
N HIS A 94 16.50 10.37 9.09
CA HIS A 94 16.96 10.39 7.71
C HIS A 94 17.91 11.57 7.43
N LEU A 95 17.60 12.77 7.94
CA LEU A 95 18.46 13.95 7.79
C LEU A 95 19.79 13.78 8.53
N GLU A 96 19.76 13.20 9.72
CA GLU A 96 20.98 12.95 10.50
C GLU A 96 21.85 11.86 9.84
N LEU A 97 21.24 10.78 9.32
CA LEU A 97 21.94 9.77 8.54
C LEU A 97 22.63 10.40 7.32
N TYR A 98 21.91 11.23 6.57
CA TYR A 98 22.46 11.96 5.43
C TYR A 98 23.61 12.87 5.84
N ARG A 99 23.43 13.69 6.89
CA ARG A 99 24.44 14.62 7.40
C ARG A 99 25.71 13.90 7.84
N ARG A 100 25.60 12.78 8.56
CA ARG A 100 26.74 11.93 8.97
C ARG A 100 27.46 11.34 7.77
N THR A 101 26.71 10.83 6.79
CA THR A 101 27.27 10.27 5.55
C THR A 101 28.05 11.33 4.77
N GLN A 102 27.46 12.52 4.60
CA GLN A 102 28.14 13.65 3.95
C GLN A 102 29.41 14.07 4.68
N ALA A 103 29.36 14.17 6.01
CA ALA A 103 30.53 14.54 6.82
C ALA A 103 31.65 13.49 6.69
N SER A 104 31.29 12.22 6.55
CA SER A 104 32.26 11.14 6.34
C SER A 104 32.91 11.16 4.96
N ILE A 105 32.22 11.64 3.93
CA ILE A 105 32.76 11.77 2.57
C ILE A 105 33.59 13.07 2.43
N GLY A 106 33.11 14.14 3.07
CA GLY A 106 33.65 15.49 2.96
C GLY A 106 32.73 16.39 2.13
N VAL A 107 32.17 17.41 2.77
CA VAL A 107 31.20 18.34 2.14
C VAL A 107 31.83 19.07 0.95
N ASP A 108 33.08 19.49 1.07
CA ASP A 108 33.81 20.19 0.01
C ASP A 108 34.00 19.32 -1.24
N VAL A 109 34.16 18.00 -1.06
CA VAL A 109 34.26 17.04 -2.18
C VAL A 109 32.92 16.94 -2.88
N LEU A 110 31.85 16.71 -2.12
CA LEU A 110 30.51 16.53 -2.69
C LEU A 110 30.04 17.75 -3.48
N VAL A 111 30.31 18.98 -3.02
CA VAL A 111 29.92 20.21 -3.73
C VAL A 111 30.53 20.32 -5.14
N THR A 112 31.69 19.70 -5.38
CA THR A 112 32.36 19.73 -6.69
C THR A 112 31.81 18.72 -7.69
N LEU A 113 31.02 17.76 -7.24
CA LEU A 113 30.50 16.66 -8.04
C LEU A 113 29.14 16.99 -8.66
N SER A 114 28.83 16.33 -9.77
CA SER A 114 27.48 16.35 -10.34
C SER A 114 26.46 15.66 -9.41
N SER A 115 25.16 15.79 -9.71
CA SER A 115 24.13 15.13 -8.89
C SER A 115 24.26 13.62 -8.89
N GLU A 116 24.49 13.01 -10.05
CA GLU A 116 24.61 11.55 -10.19
C GLU A 116 25.84 11.01 -9.44
N GLU A 117 26.98 11.71 -9.55
CA GLU A 117 28.21 11.31 -8.85
C GLU A 117 28.08 11.44 -7.33
N ARG A 118 27.37 12.47 -6.84
CA ARG A 118 27.06 12.60 -5.41
C ARG A 118 26.20 11.45 -4.92
N ASP A 119 25.13 11.12 -5.65
CA ASP A 119 24.22 10.04 -5.26
C ASP A 119 24.93 8.68 -5.22
N GLU A 120 25.80 8.41 -6.20
CA GLU A 120 26.59 7.18 -6.21
C GLU A 120 27.59 7.14 -5.05
N GLN A 121 28.29 8.24 -4.75
CA GLN A 121 29.20 8.26 -3.59
C GLN A 121 28.45 8.07 -2.26
N LEU A 122 27.29 8.71 -2.09
CA LEU A 122 26.45 8.53 -0.91
C LEU A 122 26.00 7.07 -0.77
N LYS A 123 25.54 6.47 -1.87
CA LYS A 123 25.14 5.06 -1.90
C LYS A 123 26.29 4.13 -1.53
N GLN A 124 27.47 4.32 -2.10
CA GLN A 124 28.65 3.50 -1.80
C GLN A 124 29.04 3.61 -0.32
N GLN A 125 29.00 4.82 0.23
CA GLN A 125 29.31 5.03 1.65
C GLN A 125 28.29 4.38 2.57
N LEU A 126 26.99 4.50 2.27
CA LEU A 126 25.92 3.86 3.04
C LEU A 126 25.95 2.33 2.95
N LEU A 127 26.37 1.78 1.80
CA LEU A 127 26.61 0.34 1.65
C LEU A 127 27.79 -0.12 2.51
N ALA A 128 28.88 0.65 2.52
CA ALA A 128 30.07 0.33 3.31
C ALA A 128 29.80 0.41 4.83
N SER A 129 28.94 1.32 5.28
CA SER A 129 28.53 1.43 6.68
C SER A 129 27.37 0.50 7.07
N ASN A 130 26.78 -0.21 6.10
CA ASN A 130 25.59 -1.05 6.28
C ASN A 130 24.36 -0.28 6.79
N ASP A 131 24.29 1.02 6.48
CA ASP A 131 23.15 1.88 6.80
C ASP A 131 22.19 2.06 5.61
N LEU A 132 22.54 1.57 4.42
CA LEU A 132 21.65 1.63 3.27
C LEU A 132 20.42 0.73 3.48
N HIS A 133 19.23 1.32 3.37
CA HIS A 133 17.99 0.56 3.47
C HIS A 133 17.93 -0.55 2.40
N PRO A 134 17.54 -1.80 2.75
CA PRO A 134 17.57 -2.94 1.82
C PRO A 134 16.82 -2.72 0.51
N ALA A 135 15.74 -1.93 0.53
CA ALA A 135 14.98 -1.63 -0.68
C ALA A 135 15.77 -0.81 -1.73
N LEU A 136 16.85 -0.14 -1.33
CA LEU A 136 17.67 0.70 -2.21
C LEU A 136 18.89 -0.03 -2.78
N VAL A 137 19.12 -1.28 -2.37
CA VAL A 137 20.28 -2.08 -2.82
C VAL A 137 20.09 -2.55 -4.26
N SER A 138 18.95 -3.17 -4.57
CA SER A 138 18.60 -3.63 -5.92
C SER A 138 17.08 -3.75 -6.09
N ALA A 139 16.62 -3.86 -7.34
CA ALA A 139 15.21 -4.09 -7.64
C ALA A 139 14.68 -5.41 -7.05
N GLU A 140 15.54 -6.42 -6.87
CA GLU A 140 15.17 -7.69 -6.24
C GLU A 140 14.95 -7.52 -4.73
N THR A 141 15.82 -6.78 -4.05
CA THR A 141 15.70 -6.54 -2.61
C THR A 141 14.56 -5.60 -2.30
N GLU A 142 14.32 -4.59 -3.14
CA GLU A 142 13.12 -3.75 -3.14
C GLU A 142 11.87 -4.63 -3.14
N HIS A 143 11.78 -5.55 -4.12
CA HIS A 143 10.63 -6.44 -4.24
C HIS A 143 10.43 -7.32 -3.00
N LYS A 144 11.51 -7.87 -2.43
CA LYS A 144 11.46 -8.66 -1.18
C LYS A 144 10.98 -7.83 0.02
N VAL A 145 11.36 -6.56 0.11
CA VAL A 145 10.85 -5.66 1.15
C VAL A 145 9.35 -5.46 0.98
N LEU A 146 8.87 -5.20 -0.24
CA LEU A 146 7.44 -5.05 -0.51
C LEU A 146 6.66 -6.33 -0.18
N GLN A 147 7.18 -7.51 -0.56
CA GLN A 147 6.59 -8.81 -0.19
C GLN A 147 6.50 -8.97 1.33
N ARG A 148 7.53 -8.58 2.08
CA ARG A 148 7.54 -8.68 3.55
C ARG A 148 6.50 -7.75 4.18
N LEU A 149 6.39 -6.51 3.69
CA LEU A 149 5.36 -5.57 4.13
C LEU A 149 3.97 -6.13 3.87
N MET A 150 3.73 -6.68 2.67
CA MET A 150 2.43 -7.24 2.31
C MET A 150 2.11 -8.53 3.06
N ALA A 151 3.11 -9.35 3.38
CA ALA A 151 2.91 -10.49 4.27
C ALA A 151 2.45 -10.06 5.67
N GLY A 152 3.02 -8.96 6.20
CA GLY A 152 2.59 -8.37 7.46
C GLY A 152 1.15 -7.85 7.38
N LEU A 153 0.84 -7.06 6.35
CA LEU A 153 -0.51 -6.54 6.11
C LEU A 153 -1.55 -7.66 6.02
N LEU A 154 -1.28 -8.70 5.24
CA LEU A 154 -2.17 -9.85 5.12
C LEU A 154 -2.36 -10.57 6.45
N GLY A 155 -1.34 -10.62 7.30
CA GLY A 155 -1.46 -11.17 8.66
C GLY A 155 -2.37 -10.36 9.58
N LEU A 156 -2.56 -9.06 9.32
CA LEU A 156 -3.44 -8.18 10.10
C LEU A 156 -4.89 -8.21 9.62
N VAL A 157 -5.08 -8.50 8.33
CA VAL A 157 -6.33 -8.26 7.61
C VAL A 157 -7.08 -9.55 7.26
N LEU A 158 -6.37 -10.64 6.95
CA LEU A 158 -7.02 -11.93 6.63
C LEU A 158 -7.65 -12.58 7.86
N LYS A 159 -8.80 -13.21 7.66
CA LYS A 159 -9.44 -14.01 8.72
C LYS A 159 -8.60 -15.25 9.03
N PRO A 160 -8.70 -15.81 10.25
CA PRO A 160 -7.97 -17.03 10.62
C PRO A 160 -8.26 -18.23 9.70
N SER A 161 -9.46 -18.32 9.12
CA SER A 161 -9.83 -19.37 8.15
C SER A 161 -9.08 -19.23 6.82
N GLU A 162 -8.82 -18.01 6.38
CA GLU A 162 -8.15 -17.71 5.11
C GLU A 162 -6.62 -17.79 5.27
N ALA A 163 -6.11 -17.27 6.40
CA ALA A 163 -4.68 -17.24 6.72
C ALA A 163 -4.05 -18.63 6.90
N GLN A 164 -4.86 -19.65 7.23
CA GLN A 164 -4.41 -21.03 7.40
C GLN A 164 -4.01 -21.71 6.10
N CYS A 165 -4.48 -21.24 4.94
CA CYS A 165 -4.11 -21.82 3.65
C CYS A 165 -2.81 -21.18 3.13
N PRO A 166 -1.68 -21.92 3.06
CA PRO A 166 -0.40 -21.35 2.63
C PRO A 166 -0.44 -20.87 1.17
N LEU A 167 -1.21 -21.55 0.31
CA LEU A 167 -1.35 -21.20 -1.09
C LEU A 167 -2.07 -19.86 -1.24
N VAL A 168 -3.18 -19.66 -0.53
CA VAL A 168 -3.93 -18.38 -0.54
C VAL A 168 -3.03 -17.25 -0.07
N ARG A 169 -2.31 -17.43 1.04
CA ARG A 169 -1.40 -16.40 1.56
C ARG A 169 -0.28 -16.05 0.59
N CYS A 170 0.32 -17.05 -0.06
CA CYS A 170 1.37 -16.83 -1.05
C CYS A 170 0.82 -16.09 -2.28
N ILE A 171 -0.29 -16.57 -2.87
CA ILE A 171 -0.89 -15.94 -4.05
C ILE A 171 -1.33 -14.52 -3.73
N ALA A 172 -2.02 -14.29 -2.62
CA ALA A 172 -2.48 -12.97 -2.21
C ALA A 172 -1.28 -12.01 -2.01
N ARG A 173 -0.20 -12.47 -1.36
CA ARG A 173 1.01 -11.65 -1.17
C ARG A 173 1.62 -11.25 -2.49
N GLU A 174 1.83 -12.20 -3.41
CA GLU A 174 2.43 -11.90 -4.71
C GLU A 174 1.53 -10.99 -5.55
N PHE A 175 0.23 -11.27 -5.57
CA PHE A 175 -0.73 -10.49 -6.31
C PHE A 175 -0.76 -9.03 -5.85
N ILE A 176 -0.91 -8.79 -4.55
CA ILE A 176 -0.93 -7.44 -3.97
C ILE A 176 0.42 -6.76 -4.18
N THR A 177 1.52 -7.47 -3.96
CA THR A 177 2.86 -6.88 -4.12
C THR A 177 3.13 -6.45 -5.56
N CYS A 178 2.86 -7.33 -6.53
CA CYS A 178 3.21 -7.11 -7.94
C CYS A 178 2.24 -6.18 -8.65
N LEU A 179 0.93 -6.36 -8.44
CA LEU A 179 -0.08 -5.70 -9.26
C LEU A 179 -0.64 -4.42 -8.63
N ILE A 180 -0.47 -4.25 -7.32
CA ILE A 180 -1.01 -3.10 -6.60
C ILE A 180 0.12 -2.24 -6.04
N ILE A 181 0.93 -2.80 -5.14
CA ILE A 181 1.92 -2.01 -4.41
C ILE A 181 3.07 -1.58 -5.30
N ARG A 182 3.63 -2.44 -6.15
CA ARG A 182 4.74 -2.04 -7.02
C ARG A 182 4.36 -0.88 -7.95
N PRO A 183 3.21 -0.91 -8.66
CA PRO A 183 2.74 0.26 -9.42
C PRO A 183 2.56 1.52 -8.57
N ILE A 184 1.98 1.40 -7.37
CA ILE A 184 1.83 2.54 -6.46
C ILE A 184 3.20 3.12 -6.07
N MET A 185 4.16 2.28 -5.67
CA MET A 185 5.50 2.73 -5.30
C MET A 185 6.22 3.42 -6.46
N ASN A 186 6.00 2.97 -7.70
CA ASN A 186 6.54 3.61 -8.89
C ASN A 186 5.87 4.97 -9.20
N LEU A 187 4.64 5.18 -8.72
CA LEU A 187 3.92 6.45 -8.87
C LEU A 187 4.36 7.49 -7.82
N VAL A 188 4.72 7.04 -6.61
CA VAL A 188 5.10 7.88 -5.46
C VAL A 188 6.51 8.46 -5.66
N THR A 189 6.61 9.37 -6.64
CA THR A 189 7.81 10.15 -6.92
C THR A 189 7.73 11.51 -6.21
N PRO A 190 8.86 12.16 -5.89
CA PRO A 190 8.84 13.50 -5.31
C PRO A 190 8.04 14.51 -6.15
N ALA A 191 8.08 14.38 -7.48
CA ALA A 191 7.30 15.22 -8.38
C ALA A 191 5.78 15.01 -8.19
N TYR A 192 5.33 13.75 -8.17
CA TYR A 192 3.92 13.43 -7.96
C TYR A 192 3.43 13.86 -6.58
N ILE A 193 4.24 13.67 -5.53
CA ILE A 193 3.89 14.13 -4.18
C ILE A 193 3.74 15.65 -4.16
N ASN A 194 4.65 16.39 -4.80
CA ASN A 194 4.57 17.85 -4.88
C ASN A 194 3.31 18.33 -5.61
N GLU A 195 2.97 17.70 -6.74
CA GLU A 195 1.75 17.99 -7.50
C GLU A 195 0.49 17.72 -6.66
N LEU A 196 0.46 16.60 -5.93
CA LEU A 196 -0.65 16.27 -5.04
C LEU A 196 -0.80 17.28 -3.90
N MET A 197 0.32 17.71 -3.29
CA MET A 197 0.29 18.76 -2.27
C MET A 197 -0.25 20.08 -2.83
N GLU A 198 0.19 20.48 -4.02
CA GLU A 198 -0.30 21.68 -4.67
C GLU A 198 -1.82 21.60 -4.91
N PHE A 199 -2.30 20.48 -5.45
CA PHE A 199 -3.72 20.25 -5.70
C PHE A 199 -4.56 20.36 -4.41
N VAL A 200 -4.09 19.75 -3.32
CA VAL A 200 -4.77 19.80 -2.01
C VAL A 200 -4.74 21.21 -1.44
N LEU A 201 -3.61 21.91 -1.50
CA LEU A 201 -3.48 23.29 -1.00
C LEU A 201 -4.39 24.26 -1.76
N LEU A 202 -4.53 24.10 -3.07
CA LEU A 202 -5.46 24.89 -3.87
C LEU A 202 -6.91 24.65 -3.45
N HIS A 203 -7.33 23.39 -3.26
CA HIS A 203 -8.68 23.09 -2.78
C HIS A 203 -8.96 23.65 -1.38
N ILE A 204 -7.99 23.57 -0.46
CA ILE A 204 -8.12 24.14 0.88
C ILE A 204 -8.24 25.66 0.79
N LYS A 205 -7.42 26.30 -0.06
CA LYS A 205 -7.48 27.75 -0.27
C LYS A 205 -8.85 28.17 -0.81
N ASP A 206 -9.38 27.45 -1.79
CA ASP A 206 -10.70 27.74 -2.36
C ASP A 206 -11.81 27.56 -1.31
N PHE A 207 -11.73 26.52 -0.48
CA PHE A 207 -12.64 26.31 0.65
C PHE A 207 -12.57 27.42 1.72
N LEU A 208 -11.38 27.96 2.00
CA LEU A 208 -11.20 29.03 2.98
C LEU A 208 -11.54 30.41 2.45
N THR A 209 -11.59 30.60 1.12
CA THR A 209 -11.85 31.89 0.46
C THR A 209 -13.25 32.01 -0.13
N GLY A 210 -14.02 30.92 -0.21
CA GLY A 210 -15.45 30.88 -0.55
C GLY A 210 -16.35 30.89 0.67
#